data_AF-A0A527DFU8-F1
#
_entry.id   AF-A0A527DFU8-F1
#
_cell.length_a   1.000
_cell.length_b   1.000
_cell.length_c   1.000
_cell.angle_alpha   90.00
_cell.angle_beta   90.00
_cell.angle_gamma   90.00
#
_symmetry.space_group_name_H-M   'P 1'
#
loop_
_entity.id
_entity.type
_entity.pdbx_description
1 polymer ?
#
loop_
_entity_poly.entity_id
_entity_poly.type
_entity_poly.pdbx_seq_one_letter_code
_entity_poly.pdbx_strand_id
1 'polypeptide(L)'
;QEACATGFEVYDFSVGDEPYKRLWCDVETRHFEVLIPLTVKGRALALMLRQGARLKAFIKNSPTIWKLTKMLRRKAAGQTAAPAEDES
;
A
#
# COMPACT_ATOMS: atom_id res chain seq x y z
N GLN A 1 -19.86 13.51 -16.77
CA GLN A 1 -20.98 13.49 -17.75
C GLN A 1 -20.49 13.75 -19.17
N GLU A 2 -19.52 14.64 -19.38
CA GLU A 2 -18.92 14.89 -20.70
C GLU A 2 -18.38 13.62 -21.38
N ALA A 3 -17.61 12.78 -20.66
CA ALA A 3 -17.10 11.52 -21.20
C ALA A 3 -18.21 10.53 -21.64
N CYS A 4 -19.33 10.48 -20.91
CA CYS A 4 -20.47 9.62 -21.30
C CYS A 4 -21.17 10.17 -22.55
N ALA A 5 -21.26 11.51 -22.69
CA ALA A 5 -21.83 12.16 -23.86
C ALA A 5 -20.97 11.96 -25.13
N THR A 6 -19.66 11.72 -24.97
CA THR A 6 -18.74 11.39 -26.06
C THR A 6 -18.61 9.88 -26.33
N GLY A 7 -19.45 9.06 -25.68
CA GLY A 7 -19.56 7.61 -25.95
C GLY A 7 -18.62 6.72 -25.15
N PHE A 8 -17.96 7.22 -24.10
CA PHE A 8 -17.18 6.37 -23.20
C PHE A 8 -18.06 5.69 -22.16
N GLU A 9 -17.98 4.37 -22.11
CA GLU A 9 -18.77 3.51 -21.22
C GLU A 9 -18.03 3.16 -19.91
N VAL A 10 -16.70 3.23 -19.91
CA VAL A 10 -15.85 2.82 -18.78
C VAL A 10 -14.83 3.90 -18.46
N TYR A 11 -14.65 4.17 -17.16
CA TYR A 11 -13.63 5.08 -16.66
C TYR A 11 -12.60 4.29 -15.81
N ASP A 12 -11.32 4.37 -16.20
CA ASP A 12 -10.23 3.63 -15.54
C ASP A 12 -9.50 4.53 -14.52
N PHE A 13 -9.56 4.16 -13.24
CA PHE A 13 -8.86 4.84 -12.14
C PHE A 13 -7.39 4.45 -11.99
N SER A 14 -6.86 3.68 -12.95
CA SER A 14 -5.52 3.11 -12.93
C SER A 14 -5.27 2.18 -11.72
N VAL A 15 -4.11 1.55 -11.73
CA VAL A 15 -3.71 0.57 -10.72
C VAL A 15 -3.56 1.23 -9.35
N GLY A 16 -4.09 0.59 -8.32
CA GLY A 16 -3.98 1.00 -6.92
C GLY A 16 -5.12 0.44 -6.08
N ASP A 17 -4.89 0.27 -4.78
CA ASP A 17 -5.89 -0.23 -3.84
C ASP A 17 -6.24 0.85 -2.81
N GLU A 18 -6.69 2.00 -3.31
CA GLU A 18 -7.16 3.09 -2.48
C GLU A 18 -8.64 2.87 -2.11
N PRO A 19 -9.05 3.07 -0.84
CA PRO A 19 -10.42 2.82 -0.40
C PRO A 19 -11.50 3.53 -1.22
N TYR A 20 -11.22 4.73 -1.74
CA TYR A 20 -12.18 5.49 -2.54
C TYR A 20 -12.50 4.82 -3.87
N LYS A 21 -11.54 4.11 -4.49
CA LYS A 21 -11.76 3.42 -5.78
C LYS A 21 -12.81 2.33 -5.65
N ARG A 22 -12.87 1.67 -4.48
CA ARG A 22 -13.88 0.63 -4.18
C ARG A 22 -15.31 1.17 -4.06
N LEU A 23 -15.47 2.48 -3.88
CA LEU A 23 -16.78 3.15 -3.85
C LEU A 23 -17.23 3.64 -5.23
N TRP A 24 -16.30 3.78 -6.18
CA TRP A 24 -16.53 4.37 -7.50
C TRP A 24 -16.44 3.35 -8.64
N CYS A 25 -15.70 2.26 -8.46
CA CYS A 25 -15.53 1.21 -9.46
C CYS A 25 -16.46 0.03 -9.17
N ASP A 26 -17.35 -0.27 -10.11
CA ASP A 26 -18.20 -1.46 -10.05
C ASP A 26 -17.49 -2.73 -10.59
N VAL A 27 -16.35 -2.54 -11.27
CA VAL A 27 -15.57 -3.61 -11.90
C VAL A 27 -14.25 -3.81 -11.15
N GLU A 28 -13.98 -5.04 -10.68
CA GLU A 28 -12.70 -5.42 -10.08
C GLU A 28 -11.79 -6.12 -11.11
N THR A 29 -10.68 -5.47 -11.47
CA THR A 29 -9.64 -6.06 -12.33
C THR A 29 -8.43 -6.51 -11.50
N ARG A 30 -8.24 -7.82 -11.39
CA ARG A 30 -7.10 -8.40 -10.66
C ARG A 30 -5.83 -8.37 -11.49
N HIS A 31 -4.81 -7.69 -10.97
CA HIS A 31 -3.49 -7.63 -11.59
C HIS A 31 -2.55 -8.65 -10.97
N PHE A 32 -1.78 -9.34 -11.81
CA PHE A 32 -0.79 -10.33 -11.40
C PHE A 32 0.57 -10.00 -11.98
N GLU A 33 1.61 -10.12 -11.16
CA GLU A 33 2.99 -10.06 -11.62
C GLU A 33 3.45 -11.48 -12.01
N VAL A 34 3.97 -11.63 -13.22
CA VAL A 34 4.44 -12.92 -13.74
C VAL A 34 5.95 -12.86 -13.97
N LEU A 35 6.67 -13.78 -13.33
CA LEU A 35 8.12 -13.93 -13.47
C LEU A 35 8.42 -15.27 -14.13
N ILE A 36 9.13 -15.25 -15.27
CA ILE A 36 9.53 -16.46 -16.02
C ILE A 36 11.05 -16.64 -15.90
N PRO A 37 11.55 -17.38 -14.90
CA PRO A 37 12.98 -17.55 -14.71
C PRO A 37 13.56 -18.59 -15.69
N LEU A 38 14.54 -18.16 -16.49
CA LEU A 38 15.20 -19.02 -17.49
C LEU A 38 16.38 -19.82 -16.92
N THR A 39 16.85 -19.48 -15.71
CA THR A 39 18.01 -20.12 -15.08
C THR A 39 17.75 -20.44 -13.61
N VAL A 40 18.57 -21.30 -13.01
CA VAL A 40 18.47 -21.64 -11.57
C VAL A 40 18.67 -20.40 -10.68
N LYS A 41 19.62 -19.53 -11.03
CA LYS A 41 19.82 -18.24 -10.34
C LYS A 41 18.57 -17.36 -10.48
N GLY A 42 17.96 -17.33 -11.67
CA GLY A 42 16.70 -16.63 -11.91
C GLY A 42 15.55 -17.17 -11.06
N ARG A 43 15.46 -18.49 -10.85
CA ARG A 43 14.45 -19.10 -9.97
C ARG A 43 14.62 -18.65 -8.52
N ALA A 44 15.86 -18.64 -8.03
CA ALA A 44 16.16 -18.15 -6.68
C ALA A 44 15.76 -16.67 -6.51
N LEU A 45 16.11 -15.82 -7.47
CA LEU A 45 15.72 -14.40 -7.46
C LEU A 45 14.20 -14.22 -7.51
N ALA A 46 13.50 -14.95 -8.38
CA ALA A 46 12.04 -14.88 -8.49
C ALA A 46 11.35 -15.25 -7.17
N LEU A 47 11.84 -16.28 -6.47
CA LEU A 47 11.37 -16.61 -5.13
C LEU A 47 11.62 -15.48 -4.14
N MET A 48 12.82 -14.91 -4.11
CA MET A 48 13.14 -13.78 -3.22
C MET A 48 12.20 -12.59 -3.45
N LEU A 49 11.99 -12.21 -4.72
CA LEU A 49 11.09 -11.11 -5.10
C LEU A 49 9.64 -11.38 -4.66
N ARG A 50 9.14 -12.60 -4.93
CA ARG A 50 7.78 -13.01 -4.55
C ARG A 50 7.57 -12.97 -3.04
N GLN A 51 8.55 -13.44 -2.27
CA GLN A 51 8.48 -13.40 -0.81
C GLN A 51 8.56 -11.97 -0.28
N GLY A 52 9.42 -11.13 -0.87
CA GLY A 52 9.51 -9.71 -0.55
C GLY A 52 8.19 -8.97 -0.81
N ALA A 53 7.56 -9.21 -1.96
CA ALA A 53 6.25 -8.63 -2.30
C ALA A 53 5.16 -9.05 -1.32
N ARG A 54 5.10 -10.34 -0.95
CA ARG A 54 4.17 -10.86 0.06
C ARG A 54 4.38 -10.23 1.43
N LEU A 55 5.63 -10.10 1.88
CA LEU A 55 5.93 -9.47 3.16
C LEU A 55 5.52 -8.01 3.16
N LYS A 56 5.83 -7.26 2.09
CA LYS A 56 5.39 -5.86 1.93
C LYS A 56 3.87 -5.75 1.97
N ALA A 57 3.15 -6.61 1.25
CA ALA A 57 1.69 -6.64 1.24
C ALA A 57 1.13 -6.94 2.64
N PHE A 58 1.68 -7.93 3.35
CA PHE A 58 1.30 -8.25 4.72
C PHE A 58 1.50 -7.07 5.67
N ILE A 59 2.64 -6.38 5.59
CA ILE A 59 2.93 -5.21 6.42
C ILE A 59 1.95 -4.07 6.12
N LYS A 60 1.75 -3.75 4.83
CA LYS A 60 0.88 -2.66 4.40
C LYS A 60 -0.59 -2.91 4.72
N ASN A 61 -1.04 -4.16 4.61
CA ASN A 61 -2.45 -4.53 4.79
C ASN A 61 -2.79 -4.91 6.23
N SER A 62 -1.85 -4.85 7.16
CA SER A 62 -2.08 -5.21 8.57
C SER A 62 -2.34 -3.97 9.43
N PRO A 63 -3.60 -3.76 9.89
CA PRO A 63 -3.92 -2.64 10.77
C PRO A 63 -3.23 -2.76 12.15
N THR A 64 -2.94 -3.99 12.59
CA THR A 64 -2.31 -4.26 13.88
C THR A 64 -0.85 -3.84 13.89
N ILE A 65 -0.10 -4.11 12.81
CA ILE A 65 1.27 -3.61 12.64
C ILE A 65 1.27 -2.10 12.73
N TRP A 66 0.36 -1.42 12.00
CA TRP A 66 0.32 0.04 12.02
C TRP A 66 -0.11 0.63 13.38
N LYS A 67 -1.03 -0.03 14.08
CA LYS A 67 -1.39 0.33 15.47
C LYS A 67 -0.17 0.20 16.39
N LEU A 68 0.57 -0.89 16.29
CA LEU A 68 1.77 -1.12 17.09
C LEU A 68 2.86 -0.09 16.77
N THR A 69 3.15 0.16 15.50
CA THR A 69 4.10 1.20 15.07
C THR A 69 3.70 2.58 15.61
N LYS A 70 2.42 2.94 15.55
CA LYS A 70 1.93 4.21 16.13
C LYS A 70 2.10 4.26 17.65
N MET A 71 1.83 3.17 18.37
CA MET A 71 2.03 3.10 19.83
C MET A 71 3.50 3.25 20.19
N LEU A 72 4.40 2.53 19.51
CA LEU A 72 5.84 2.64 19.71
C LEU A 72 6.33 4.06 19.41
N ARG A 73 5.87 4.66 18.30
CA ARG A 73 6.20 6.04 17.94
C ARG A 73 5.74 7.04 19.00
N ARG A 74 4.53 6.87 19.56
CA ARG A 74 4.02 7.73 20.65
C ARG A 74 4.86 7.60 21.92
N LYS A 75 5.27 6.38 22.28
CA LYS A 75 6.13 6.14 23.44
C LYS A 75 7.53 6.73 23.26
N ALA A 76 8.09 6.65 22.05
CA ALA A 76 9.38 7.28 21.74
C ALA A 76 9.29 8.81 21.70
N ALA A 77 8.21 9.38 21.15
CA ALA A 77 8.00 10.83 21.14
C ALA A 77 7.70 11.42 22.53
N GLY A 78 7.08 10.64 23.43
CA GLY A 78 6.90 11.01 24.83
C GLY A 78 8.19 11.05 25.66
N GLN A 79 9.32 10.57 25.11
CA GLN A 79 10.64 10.67 25.72
C GLN A 79 11.42 11.93 25.28
N THR A 80 10.83 12.80 24.45
CA THR A 80 11.50 14.01 23.93
C THR A 80 10.63 15.27 24.06
N ALA A 81 10.07 15.54 25.24
CA ALA A 81 9.50 16.86 25.55
C ALA A 81 9.39 17.16 27.06
N ALA A 82 10.43 17.78 27.62
CA ALA A 82 10.44 18.89 28.58
C ALA A 82 11.90 19.39 28.66
N PRO A 83 12.24 20.71 28.78
CA PRO A 83 11.50 21.87 29.32
C PRO A 83 11.36 23.01 28.25
N ALA A 84 10.82 24.22 28.45
CA ALA A 84 10.79 25.12 29.60
C ALA A 84 9.57 26.04 29.58
N GLU A 85 9.10 26.35 30.78
CA GLU A 85 8.24 27.48 31.11
C GLU A 85 9.05 28.76 30.87
N ASP A 86 8.50 29.72 30.11
CA ASP A 86 8.97 31.10 30.08
C ASP A 86 7.75 32.03 30.04
N GLU A 87 7.88 33.10 30.81
CA GLU A 87 6.86 34.03 31.31
C GLU A 87 6.10 34.81 30.23
N SER A 88 4.83 35.14 30.52
CA SER A 88 4.20 36.47 30.36
C SER A 88 2.75 36.46 30.86
#